data_AF-A0A955UXW2-F1
#
_entry.id   AF-A0A955UXW2-F1
#
_cell.length_a   1.000
_cell.length_b   1.000
_cell.length_c   1.000
_cell.angle_alpha   90.00
_cell.angle_beta   90.00
_cell.angle_gamma   90.00
#
_symmetry.space_group_name_H-M   'P 1'
#
loop_
_entity.id
_entity.type
_entity.pdbx_description
1 polymer ?
#
loop_
_entity_poly.entity_id
_entity_poly.type
_entity_poly.pdbx_seq_one_letter_code
_entity_poly.pdbx_strand_id
1 'polypeptide(L)'
;MSAAVAETGLFLDGLHCSGCVNRVERALRAAPGVADANVNYTTHRALVRFDPAHTDERALVREVESLGYRATPYAPEALERPQQRDARRALVRLLVAAFFAANVMLVAVALYIGAIEGVDVATRRGLRWLAILLSVPSVTWCAAPFWSGAVRGLARREITMDVPIALGIGTAFAT
;
A
#
# COMPACT_ATOMS: atom_id res chain seq x y z
N MET A 1 25.23 -2.28 29.14
CA MET A 1 24.80 -3.37 28.23
C MET A 1 23.37 -3.06 27.85
N SER A 2 23.12 -2.68 26.59
CA SER A 2 21.78 -2.27 26.14
C SER A 2 20.88 -3.50 26.11
N ALA A 3 19.90 -3.59 27.02
CA ALA A 3 18.90 -4.66 26.97
C ALA A 3 18.18 -4.57 25.61
N ALA A 4 18.12 -5.68 24.88
CA ALA A 4 17.40 -5.75 23.62
C ALA A 4 15.90 -5.67 23.96
N VAL A 5 15.26 -4.52 23.75
CA VAL A 5 13.82 -4.39 23.95
C VAL A 5 13.15 -4.73 22.63
N ALA A 6 12.46 -5.87 22.59
CA ALA A 6 11.57 -6.26 21.50
C ALA A 6 10.17 -5.67 21.74
N GLU A 7 9.44 -5.41 20.66
CA GLU A 7 8.07 -4.90 20.71
C GLU A 7 7.16 -5.85 19.92
N THR A 8 6.06 -6.27 20.54
CA THR A 8 5.03 -7.06 19.88
C THR A 8 3.66 -6.45 20.11
N GLY A 9 2.76 -6.64 19.14
CA GLY A 9 1.35 -6.41 19.35
C GLY A 9 0.62 -7.70 19.70
N LEU A 10 -0.49 -7.59 20.40
CA LEU A 10 -1.46 -8.66 20.62
C LEU A 10 -2.86 -8.14 20.30
N PHE A 11 -3.66 -8.91 19.59
CA PHE A 11 -5.09 -8.66 19.42
C PHE A 11 -5.87 -9.37 20.53
N LEU A 12 -6.75 -8.65 21.22
CA LEU A 12 -7.45 -9.09 22.41
C LEU A 12 -8.96 -9.19 22.17
N ASP A 13 -9.54 -10.35 22.43
CA ASP A 13 -10.97 -10.60 22.30
C ASP A 13 -11.63 -10.85 23.67
N GLY A 14 -12.87 -10.39 23.83
CA GLY A 14 -13.63 -10.44 25.09
C GLY A 14 -13.43 -9.25 26.04
N LEU A 15 -12.78 -8.17 25.60
CA LEU A 15 -12.70 -6.92 26.36
C LEU A 15 -14.03 -6.15 26.26
N HIS A 16 -14.70 -5.94 27.38
CA HIS A 16 -16.01 -5.26 27.43
C HIS A 16 -16.04 -4.01 28.31
N CYS A 17 -14.92 -3.64 28.92
CA CYS A 17 -14.89 -2.56 29.90
C CYS A 17 -13.52 -1.88 30.02
N SER A 18 -13.48 -0.60 30.37
CA SER A 18 -12.23 0.13 30.67
C SER A 18 -11.49 -0.45 31.88
N GLY A 19 -12.19 -1.07 32.84
CA GLY A 19 -11.58 -1.79 33.95
C GLY A 19 -10.83 -3.06 33.52
N CYS A 20 -11.25 -3.67 32.41
CA CYS A 20 -10.70 -4.89 31.83
C CYS A 20 -9.31 -4.59 31.21
N VAL A 21 -9.19 -3.43 30.55
CA VAL A 21 -7.93 -2.87 30.03
C VAL A 21 -6.88 -2.75 31.14
N ASN A 22 -7.24 -2.07 32.23
CA ASN A 22 -6.32 -1.85 33.37
C ASN A 22 -5.91 -3.15 34.06
N ARG A 23 -6.72 -4.21 33.98
CA ARG A 23 -6.39 -5.53 34.52
C ARG A 23 -5.36 -6.22 33.62
N VAL A 24 -5.60 -6.23 32.32
CA VAL A 24 -4.68 -6.84 31.34
C VAL A 24 -3.35 -6.09 31.29
N GLU A 25 -3.33 -4.76 31.28
CA GLU A 25 -2.08 -3.98 31.34
C GLU A 25 -1.25 -4.29 32.59
N ARG A 26 -1.89 -4.38 33.76
CA ARG A 26 -1.19 -4.67 35.01
C ARG A 26 -0.61 -6.08 35.03
N ALA A 27 -1.34 -7.07 34.53
CA ALA A 27 -0.84 -8.44 34.41
C ALA A 27 0.36 -8.51 33.44
N LEU A 28 0.24 -7.90 32.26
CA LEU A 28 1.32 -7.86 31.28
C LEU A 28 2.56 -7.12 31.82
N ARG A 29 2.39 -6.00 32.53
CA ARG A 29 3.51 -5.29 33.18
C ARG A 29 4.14 -6.06 34.34
N ALA A 30 3.39 -6.97 34.98
CA ALA A 30 3.90 -7.82 36.05
C ALA A 30 4.64 -9.06 35.51
N ALA A 31 4.47 -9.40 34.23
CA ALA A 31 5.15 -10.52 33.61
C ALA A 31 6.67 -10.29 33.55
N PRO A 32 7.48 -11.34 33.79
CA PRO A 32 8.93 -11.21 33.84
C PRO A 32 9.48 -10.74 32.49
N GLY A 33 10.38 -9.75 32.51
CA GLY A 33 10.99 -9.21 31.30
C GLY A 33 10.14 -8.21 30.51
N VAL A 34 8.93 -7.85 30.96
CA VAL A 34 8.14 -6.78 30.32
C VAL A 34 8.59 -5.42 30.84
N ALA A 35 8.93 -4.52 29.93
CA ALA A 35 9.32 -3.14 30.21
C ALA A 35 8.12 -2.19 30.20
N ASP A 36 7.20 -2.38 29.26
CA ASP A 36 5.94 -1.60 29.19
C ASP A 36 4.85 -2.40 28.47
N ALA A 37 3.59 -2.13 28.81
CA ALA A 37 2.43 -2.68 28.13
C ALA A 37 1.30 -1.64 28.10
N ASN A 38 0.74 -1.38 26.92
CA ASN A 38 -0.35 -0.44 26.70
C ASN A 38 -1.47 -1.14 25.93
N VAL A 39 -2.70 -1.06 26.43
CA VAL A 39 -3.87 -1.70 25.83
C VAL A 39 -4.86 -0.63 25.37
N ASN A 40 -5.19 -0.65 24.08
CA ASN A 40 -6.20 0.21 23.49
C ASN A 40 -7.53 -0.56 23.35
N TYR A 41 -8.50 -0.21 24.19
CA TYR A 41 -9.85 -0.77 24.19
C TYR A 41 -10.54 -0.62 22.83
N THR A 42 -10.51 0.56 22.22
CA THR A 42 -11.24 0.88 20.99
C THR A 42 -10.78 0.03 19.81
N THR A 43 -9.48 -0.30 19.77
CA THR A 43 -8.89 -1.10 18.69
C THR A 43 -8.69 -2.57 19.07
N HIS A 44 -8.99 -2.96 20.31
CA HIS A 44 -8.77 -4.31 20.84
C HIS A 44 -7.30 -4.77 20.70
N ARG A 45 -6.34 -3.84 20.87
CA ARG A 45 -4.91 -4.09 20.67
C ARG A 45 -4.12 -3.81 21.93
N ALA A 46 -3.19 -4.70 22.25
CA ALA A 46 -2.14 -4.47 23.23
C ALA A 46 -0.79 -4.30 22.53
N LEU A 47 0.00 -3.32 22.93
CA LEU A 47 1.39 -3.14 22.54
C LEU A 47 2.26 -3.47 23.75
N VAL A 48 3.17 -4.43 23.62
CA VAL A 48 4.00 -4.91 24.74
C VAL A 48 5.47 -4.82 24.34
N ARG A 49 6.26 -4.14 25.18
CA ARG A 49 7.71 -4.02 25.05
C ARG A 49 8.35 -4.92 26.09
N PHE A 50 9.13 -5.89 25.65
CA PHE A 50 9.71 -6.93 26.53
C PHE A 50 11.13 -7.29 26.11
N ASP A 51 11.87 -7.90 27.03
CA ASP A 51 13.19 -8.47 26.77
C ASP A 51 13.03 -9.92 26.27
N PRO A 52 13.39 -10.21 25.00
CA PRO A 52 13.27 -11.54 24.41
C PRO A 52 14.19 -12.57 25.07
N ALA A 53 15.15 -12.16 25.91
CA ALA A 53 15.94 -13.08 26.72
C ALA A 53 15.15 -13.67 27.91
N HIS A 54 14.09 -12.99 28.35
CA HIS A 54 13.35 -13.33 29.57
C HIS A 54 11.90 -13.77 29.29
N THR A 55 11.28 -13.31 28.20
CA THR A 55 9.90 -13.63 27.82
C THR A 55 9.77 -13.74 26.31
N ASP A 56 8.80 -14.52 25.84
CA ASP A 56 8.43 -14.64 24.43
C ASP A 56 6.96 -14.26 24.18
N GLU A 57 6.58 -14.06 22.91
CA GLU A 57 5.20 -13.73 22.54
C GLU A 57 4.18 -14.77 23.05
N ARG A 58 4.58 -16.05 23.11
CA ARG A 58 3.71 -17.14 23.58
C ARG A 58 3.46 -17.07 25.08
N ALA A 59 4.45 -16.66 25.88
CA ALA A 59 4.26 -16.40 27.31
C ALA A 59 3.28 -15.24 27.52
N LEU A 60 3.41 -14.15 26.75
CA LEU A 60 2.48 -13.01 26.84
C LEU A 60 1.04 -13.39 26.46
N VAL A 61 0.85 -14.21 25.42
CA VAL A 61 -0.48 -14.73 25.06
C VAL A 61 -1.07 -15.55 26.22
N ARG A 62 -0.29 -16.47 26.81
CA ARG A 62 -0.74 -17.29 27.94
C ARG A 62 -1.11 -16.47 29.16
N GLU A 63 -0.36 -15.39 29.42
CA GLU A 63 -0.64 -14.49 30.53
C GLU A 63 -2.02 -13.85 30.36
N VAL A 64 -2.35 -13.40 29.15
CA VAL A 64 -3.67 -12.82 28.86
C VAL A 64 -4.78 -13.87 28.88
N GLU A 65 -4.51 -15.07 28.37
CA GLU A 65 -5.46 -16.19 28.43
C GLU A 65 -5.75 -16.64 29.86
N SER A 66 -4.78 -16.55 30.78
CA SER A 66 -4.97 -16.85 32.20
C SER A 66 -5.99 -15.92 32.89
N LEU A 67 -6.20 -14.72 32.34
CA LEU A 67 -7.20 -13.76 32.81
C LEU A 67 -8.60 -14.02 32.21
N GLY A 68 -8.72 -14.98 31.29
CA GLY A 68 -9.97 -15.32 30.60
C GLY A 68 -10.22 -14.54 29.30
N TYR A 69 -9.22 -13.85 28.76
CA TYR A 69 -9.32 -13.15 27.48
C TYR A 69 -8.59 -13.91 26.38
N ARG A 70 -9.08 -13.89 25.14
CA ARG A 70 -8.33 -14.49 24.03
C ARG A 70 -7.30 -13.51 23.51
N ALA A 71 -6.06 -13.95 23.35
CA ALA A 71 -4.99 -13.16 22.76
C ALA A 71 -4.44 -13.83 21.51
N THR A 72 -4.20 -13.06 20.45
CA THR A 72 -3.53 -13.53 19.23
C THR A 72 -2.35 -12.61 18.90
N PRO A 73 -1.20 -13.15 18.45
CA PRO A 73 -0.08 -12.31 18.02
C PRO A 73 -0.50 -11.34 16.92
N TYR A 74 -0.29 -10.04 17.17
CA TYR A 74 -0.53 -8.97 16.21
C TYR A 74 0.82 -8.37 15.83
N ALA A 75 1.29 -8.70 14.63
CA ALA A 75 2.52 -8.14 14.08
C ALA A 75 2.20 -6.90 13.22
N PRO A 76 2.29 -5.66 13.75
CA PRO A 76 2.05 -4.45 12.96
C PRO A 76 2.99 -4.34 11.75
N GLU A 77 4.23 -4.80 11.89
CA GLU A 77 5.22 -4.84 10.81
C GLU A 77 4.77 -5.66 9.59
N ALA A 78 3.94 -6.68 9.80
CA ALA A 78 3.39 -7.50 8.73
C ALA A 78 2.29 -6.77 7.92
N LEU A 79 1.63 -5.77 8.51
CA LEU A 79 0.58 -4.96 7.87
C LEU A 79 1.12 -3.64 7.27
N GLU A 80 2.13 -3.03 7.89
CA GLU A 80 2.71 -1.76 7.44
C GLU A 80 3.67 -1.93 6.24
N ARG A 81 4.46 -3.01 6.19
CA ARG A 81 5.41 -3.27 5.09
C ARG A 81 4.73 -3.46 3.72
N PRO A 82 3.59 -4.18 3.59
CA PRO A 82 2.86 -4.29 2.34
C PRO A 82 2.29 -2.94 1.88
N GLN A 83 1.63 -2.20 2.78
CA GLN A 83 0.98 -0.92 2.44
C GLN A 83 1.98 0.14 1.96
N GLN A 84 3.13 0.28 2.63
CA GLN A 84 4.18 1.22 2.20
C GLN A 84 4.79 0.82 0.85
N ARG A 85 4.95 -0.48 0.58
CA ARG A 85 5.49 -0.98 -0.69
C ARG A 85 4.54 -0.71 -1.84
N ASP A 86 3.24 -0.90 -1.64
CA ASP A 86 2.24 -0.64 -2.68
C ASP A 86 2.09 0.85 -2.96
N ALA A 87 2.10 1.69 -1.92
CA ALA A 87 2.12 3.14 -2.07
C ALA A 87 3.37 3.63 -2.83
N ARG A 88 4.57 3.12 -2.48
CA ARG A 88 5.82 3.46 -3.19
C ARG A 88 5.79 3.02 -4.65
N ARG A 89 5.26 1.83 -4.94
CA ARG A 89 5.10 1.33 -6.33
C ARG A 89 4.13 2.20 -7.14
N ALA A 90 3.02 2.61 -6.53
CA ALA A 90 2.06 3.51 -7.16
C ALA A 90 2.71 4.87 -7.45
N LEU A 91 3.46 5.43 -6.50
CA LEU A 91 4.20 6.68 -6.69
C LEU A 91 5.23 6.58 -7.82
N VAL A 92 6.02 5.51 -7.87
CA VAL A 92 6.99 5.30 -8.97
C VAL A 92 6.28 5.22 -10.32
N ARG A 93 5.18 4.47 -10.42
CA ARG A 93 4.40 4.38 -11.66
C ARG A 93 3.82 5.73 -12.07
N LEU A 94 3.35 6.52 -11.11
CA LEU A 94 2.84 7.88 -11.34
C LEU A 94 3.94 8.81 -11.85
N LEU A 95 5.12 8.81 -11.22
CA LEU A 95 6.26 9.63 -11.65
C LEU A 95 6.75 9.25 -13.05
N VAL A 96 6.81 7.95 -13.34
CA VAL A 96 7.15 7.44 -14.68
C VAL A 96 6.08 7.84 -15.70
N ALA A 97 4.79 7.75 -15.36
CA ALA A 97 3.70 8.19 -16.22
C ALA A 97 3.80 9.69 -16.54
N ALA A 98 4.04 10.51 -15.52
CA ALA A 98 4.21 11.95 -15.65
C ALA A 98 5.40 12.31 -16.55
N PHE A 99 6.52 11.59 -16.42
CA PHE A 99 7.68 11.78 -17.28
C PHE A 99 7.35 11.50 -18.76
N PHE A 100 6.73 10.36 -19.07
CA PHE A 100 6.34 10.06 -20.45
C PHE A 100 5.28 11.04 -20.98
N ALA A 101 4.27 11.37 -20.18
CA ALA A 101 3.24 12.33 -20.55
C ALA A 101 3.82 13.72 -20.87
N ALA A 102 4.78 14.20 -20.08
CA ALA A 102 5.46 15.47 -20.33
C ALA A 102 6.26 15.44 -21.65
N ASN A 103 6.95 14.33 -21.94
CA ASN A 103 7.69 14.19 -23.19
C ASN A 103 6.75 14.09 -24.41
N VAL A 104 5.64 13.35 -24.30
CA VAL A 104 4.61 13.30 -25.35
C VAL A 104 4.02 14.68 -25.59
N MET A 105 3.74 15.44 -24.52
CA MET A 105 3.26 16.83 -24.62
C MET A 105 4.27 17.72 -25.36
N LEU A 106 5.56 17.60 -25.07
CA LEU A 106 6.61 18.35 -25.77
C LEU A 106 6.60 18.05 -27.28
N VAL A 107 6.51 16.78 -27.65
CA VAL A 107 6.44 16.35 -29.06
C VAL A 107 5.15 16.86 -29.72
N ALA A 108 4.02 16.84 -28.99
CA ALA A 108 2.75 17.38 -29.48
C ALA A 108 2.83 18.90 -29.74
N VAL A 109 3.48 19.65 -28.86
CA VAL A 109 3.74 21.09 -29.05
C VAL A 109 4.62 21.32 -30.27
N ALA A 110 5.69 20.54 -30.45
CA ALA A 110 6.56 20.65 -31.62
C ALA A 110 5.80 20.36 -32.94
N LEU A 111 4.91 19.35 -32.94
CA LEU A 111 4.04 19.05 -34.08
C LEU A 111 3.02 20.17 -34.35
N TYR A 112 2.49 20.81 -33.31
CA TYR A 112 1.56 21.93 -33.43
C TYR A 112 2.25 23.17 -34.04
N ILE A 113 3.41 23.55 -33.52
CA ILE A 113 4.22 24.66 -34.07
C ILE A 113 4.67 24.32 -35.50
N GLY A 114 5.11 23.08 -35.73
CA GLY A 114 5.49 22.65 -37.08
C GLY A 114 4.33 22.60 -38.08
N ALA A 115 3.07 22.59 -37.62
CA ALA A 115 1.91 22.71 -38.48
C ALA A 115 1.66 24.15 -38.95
N ILE A 116 2.04 25.15 -38.16
CA ILE A 116 1.90 26.57 -38.51
C ILE A 116 3.09 27.10 -39.31
N GLU A 117 4.32 26.67 -39.00
CA GLU A 117 5.55 27.15 -39.66
C GLU A 117 5.89 26.39 -40.95
N GLY A 118 5.25 25.24 -41.21
CA GLY A 118 5.44 24.47 -42.43
C GLY A 118 6.63 23.50 -42.38
N VAL A 119 6.64 22.58 -41.41
CA VAL A 119 7.66 21.53 -41.27
C VAL A 119 7.48 20.41 -42.32
N ASP A 120 8.62 19.95 -42.85
CA ASP A 120 8.72 18.84 -43.81
C ASP A 120 8.01 17.56 -43.36
N VAL A 121 7.50 16.80 -44.34
CA VAL A 121 6.70 15.59 -44.11
C VAL A 121 7.53 14.50 -43.42
N ALA A 122 8.82 14.37 -43.71
CA ALA A 122 9.68 13.35 -43.10
C ALA A 122 9.87 13.62 -41.60
N THR A 123 10.16 14.88 -41.23
CA THR A 123 10.30 15.30 -39.83
C THR A 123 9.01 15.13 -39.05
N ARG A 124 7.87 15.52 -39.64
CA ARG A 124 6.54 15.32 -39.04
C ARG A 124 6.25 13.83 -38.78
N ARG A 125 6.63 12.96 -39.73
CA ARG A 125 6.48 11.51 -39.58
C ARG A 125 7.37 10.95 -38.48
N GLY A 126 8.62 11.41 -38.40
CA GLY A 126 9.56 11.03 -37.34
C GLY A 126 9.05 11.41 -35.95
N LEU A 127 8.58 12.65 -35.76
CA LEU A 127 8.01 13.13 -34.50
C LEU A 127 6.77 12.33 -34.07
N ARG A 128 5.89 11.95 -35.03
CA ARG A 128 4.73 11.09 -34.72
C ARG A 128 5.15 9.70 -34.24
N TRP A 129 6.13 9.08 -34.89
CA TRP A 129 6.67 7.81 -34.44
C TRP A 129 7.30 7.91 -33.05
N LEU A 130 8.01 9.01 -32.76
CA LEU A 130 8.55 9.27 -31.44
C LEU A 130 7.43 9.42 -30.39
N ALA A 131 6.35 10.14 -30.71
CA ALA A 131 5.20 10.28 -29.82
C ALA A 131 4.54 8.92 -29.52
N ILE A 132 4.37 8.06 -30.53
CA ILE A 132 3.85 6.69 -30.35
C ILE A 132 4.78 5.88 -29.44
N LEU A 133 6.10 5.93 -29.69
CA LEU A 133 7.08 5.18 -28.90
C LEU A 133 7.09 5.62 -27.43
N LEU A 134 6.90 6.90 -27.16
CA LEU A 134 6.81 7.45 -25.80
C LEU A 134 5.47 7.15 -25.12
N SER A 135 4.37 7.07 -25.86
CA SER A 135 3.03 6.83 -25.30
C SER A 135 2.78 5.35 -24.96
N VAL A 136 3.42 4.41 -25.68
CA VAL A 136 3.26 2.96 -25.45
C VAL A 136 3.57 2.54 -24.00
N PRO A 137 4.74 2.86 -23.39
CA PRO A 137 5.02 2.48 -22.00
C PRO A 137 4.04 3.10 -21.00
N SER A 138 3.59 4.33 -21.26
CA SER A 138 2.61 5.03 -20.42
C SER A 138 1.26 4.30 -20.41
N VAL A 139 0.74 3.95 -21.59
CA VAL A 139 -0.56 3.28 -21.73
C VAL A 139 -0.54 1.82 -21.28
N THR A 140 0.60 1.14 -21.40
CA THR A 140 0.71 -0.29 -21.09
C THR A 140 1.14 -0.55 -19.64
N TRP A 141 2.25 0.05 -19.19
CA TRP A 141 2.78 -0.20 -17.86
C TRP A 141 2.12 0.68 -16.81
N CYS A 142 2.04 2.00 -17.03
CA CYS A 142 1.50 2.89 -16.01
C CYS A 142 0.00 2.62 -15.79
N ALA A 143 -0.75 2.29 -16.84
CA ALA A 143 -2.17 1.92 -16.72
C ALA A 143 -2.43 0.43 -16.43
N ALA A 144 -1.39 -0.40 -16.25
CA ALA A 144 -1.54 -1.84 -15.95
C ALA A 144 -2.50 -2.17 -14.80
N PRO A 145 -2.57 -1.40 -13.68
CA PRO A 145 -3.52 -1.65 -12.60
C PRO A 145 -4.97 -1.61 -13.09
N PHE A 146 -5.32 -0.59 -13.89
CA PHE A 146 -6.67 -0.39 -14.45
C PHE A 146 -7.04 -1.50 -15.42
N TRP A 147 -6.11 -1.92 -16.30
CA TRP A 147 -6.31 -3.06 -17.19
C TRP A 147 -6.62 -4.34 -16.40
N SER A 148 -5.80 -4.63 -15.39
CA SER A 148 -5.99 -5.83 -14.56
C SER A 148 -7.28 -5.76 -13.71
N GLY A 149 -7.65 -4.56 -13.26
CA GLY A 149 -8.88 -4.31 -12.50
C GLY A 149 -10.13 -4.47 -13.34
N ALA A 150 -10.12 -3.93 -14.56
CA ALA A 150 -11.22 -4.07 -15.52
C ALA A 150 -11.45 -5.53 -15.92
N VAL A 151 -10.38 -6.28 -16.23
CA VAL A 151 -10.49 -7.72 -16.56
C VAL A 151 -11.03 -8.52 -15.39
N ARG A 152 -10.55 -8.27 -14.17
CA ARG A 152 -11.07 -8.97 -12.97
C ARG A 152 -12.52 -8.61 -12.66
N GLY A 153 -12.92 -7.35 -12.80
CA GLY A 153 -14.30 -6.90 -12.61
C GLY A 153 -15.24 -7.55 -13.62
N LEU A 154 -14.87 -7.52 -14.91
CA LEU A 154 -15.66 -8.14 -15.96
C LEU A 154 -15.77 -9.66 -15.79
N ALA A 155 -14.68 -10.33 -15.38
CA ALA A 155 -14.69 -11.76 -15.07
C ALA A 155 -15.64 -12.11 -13.92
N ARG A 156 -15.82 -11.20 -12.95
CA ARG A 156 -16.76 -11.34 -11.83
C ARG A 156 -18.18 -10.83 -12.14
N ARG A 157 -18.42 -10.34 -13.37
CA ARG A 157 -19.67 -9.68 -13.80
C ARG A 157 -20.04 -8.45 -12.96
N GLU A 158 -19.03 -7.76 -12.43
CA GLU A 158 -19.18 -6.52 -11.67
C GLU A 158 -18.57 -5.35 -12.45
N ILE A 159 -19.31 -4.25 -12.57
CA ILE A 159 -18.78 -3.02 -13.17
C ILE A 159 -18.00 -2.27 -12.10
N THR A 160 -16.70 -2.50 -12.06
CA THR A 160 -15.77 -1.75 -11.20
C THR A 160 -15.39 -0.43 -11.84
N MET A 161 -14.93 0.53 -11.04
CA MET A 161 -14.48 1.86 -11.50
C MET A 161 -13.39 1.78 -12.59
N ASP A 162 -12.62 0.69 -12.60
CA ASP A 162 -11.53 0.47 -13.56
C ASP A 162 -12.02 0.19 -14.99
N VAL A 163 -13.25 -0.31 -15.17
CA VAL A 163 -13.80 -0.67 -16.48
C VAL A 163 -13.96 0.53 -17.43
N PRO A 164 -14.67 1.62 -17.05
CA PRO A 164 -14.78 2.79 -17.92
C PRO A 164 -13.43 3.48 -18.16
N ILE A 165 -12.52 3.46 -17.17
CA ILE A 165 -11.18 4.04 -17.30
C ILE A 165 -10.36 3.27 -18.36
N ALA A 166 -10.32 1.94 -18.26
CA ALA A 166 -9.60 1.10 -19.20
C ALA A 166 -10.16 1.23 -20.63
N LEU A 167 -11.50 1.30 -20.77
CA LEU A 167 -12.14 1.54 -22.05
C LEU A 167 -11.72 2.89 -22.65
N GLY A 168 -11.75 3.96 -21.87
CA GLY A 168 -11.35 5.30 -22.33
C GLY A 168 -9.88 5.40 -22.74
N ILE A 169 -8.98 4.75 -22.00
CA ILE A 169 -7.55 4.68 -22.37
C ILE A 169 -7.39 3.91 -23.68
N GLY A 170 -8.09 2.77 -23.83
CA GLY A 170 -8.02 1.95 -25.04
C GLY A 170 -8.53 2.67 -26.29
N THR A 171 -9.66 3.37 -26.19
CA THR A 171 -10.21 4.12 -27.32
C THR A 171 -9.31 5.30 -27.70
N ALA A 172 -8.85 6.09 -26.72
CA ALA A 172 -8.01 7.25 -26.97
C ALA A 172 -6.65 6.90 -27.60
N PHE A 173 -6.10 5.72 -27.30
CA PHE A 173 -4.84 5.27 -27.91
C PHE A 173 -5.03 4.72 -29.32
N ALA A 174 -6.22 4.20 -29.64
CA ALA A 174 -6.53 3.62 -30.95
C ALA A 174 -6.94 4.67 -32.01
N THR A 175 -7.38 5.86 -31.58
CA THR A 175 -7.77 6.99 -32.45
C THR A 175 -6.60 7.92 -32.75
#